data_AF-A0A8R2FE37-F1
#
_entry.id   AF-A0A8R2FE37-F1
#
_cell.length_a   1.000
_cell.length_b   1.000
_cell.length_c   1.000
_cell.angle_alpha   90.00
_cell.angle_beta   90.00
_cell.angle_gamma   90.00
#
_symmetry.space_group_name_H-M   'P 1'
#
loop_
_entity.id
_entity.type
_entity.pdbx_description
1 polymer ?
#
loop_
_entity_poly.entity_id
_entity_poly.type
_entity_poly.pdbx_seq_one_letter_code
_entity_poly.pdbx_strand_id
1 'polypeptide(L)'
;MAGVRTIEEILDRDPDRFEITIIELLEYTLGDDFVAAAPTGICACTNLTRDQIVTQIRAKGLKTSKEVRHVLDFKDKGGCPKCRPAINYYLNMVYPHDHEDEKASRFANERYHANIQKDGTFSVIPQMRGGVTDADQLIRLGEVAKKYHIPLVKITGAQRIGLYGVKKEELPQIWKDLDMRSASAYGKKTRSVKSCVGKEFCRFGTQFTTKLGIRLEKTFEYIDTPHKFKMGVSGCPRSCVESGVKDFGVIGVENGFQIYIGGNGGTDVVAGELLTTVETEDEVVKLCGAYMQFYRETGIYAERTAPWLKRLGFDQVKSVVLDPEKQDELYARIMDAKRAYDTEPWHEVVLNKEKRHIFEVEKV
;
A
#
# COMPACT_ATOMS: atom_id res chain seq x y z
N MET A 1 25.40 53.21 -5.44
CA MET A 1 24.75 52.33 -6.44
C MET A 1 25.48 51.00 -6.39
N ALA A 2 24.97 50.05 -5.62
CA ALA A 2 25.48 48.68 -5.64
C ALA A 2 24.71 47.96 -6.76
N GLY A 3 25.42 47.52 -7.80
CA GLY A 3 24.82 46.89 -8.98
C GLY A 3 24.15 45.57 -8.63
N VAL A 4 22.93 45.38 -9.13
CA VAL A 4 22.23 44.10 -9.18
C VAL A 4 23.06 43.18 -10.09
N ARG A 5 23.53 42.06 -9.56
CA ARG A 5 24.32 41.06 -10.30
C ARG A 5 23.39 40.00 -10.87
N THR A 6 23.72 39.46 -12.04
CA THR A 6 22.91 38.43 -12.69
C THR A 6 23.24 37.05 -12.13
N ILE A 7 22.30 36.11 -12.24
CA ILE A 7 22.46 34.71 -11.79
C ILE A 7 23.67 34.04 -12.45
N GLU A 8 23.95 34.39 -13.71
CA GLU A 8 25.09 33.86 -14.47
C GLU A 8 26.43 34.22 -13.83
N GLU A 9 26.57 35.43 -13.26
CA GLU A 9 27.80 35.89 -12.59
C GLU A 9 28.07 35.16 -11.25
N ILE A 10 27.03 34.56 -10.65
CA ILE A 10 27.14 33.81 -9.39
C ILE A 10 27.54 32.35 -9.66
N LEU A 11 27.00 31.76 -10.73
CA LEU A 11 27.26 30.36 -11.11
C LEU A 11 28.69 30.13 -11.65
N ASP A 12 29.28 31.12 -12.33
CA ASP A 12 30.58 30.98 -12.99
C ASP A 12 31.79 31.02 -12.03
N ARG A 13 31.63 31.50 -10.80
CA ARG A 13 32.75 31.66 -9.86
C ARG A 13 33.08 30.44 -9.01
N ASP A 14 32.15 29.48 -8.84
CA ASP A 14 32.37 28.33 -7.95
C ASP A 14 31.29 27.24 -8.17
N PRO A 15 31.38 26.43 -9.24
CA PRO A 15 30.34 25.47 -9.64
C PRO A 15 30.08 24.35 -8.60
N ASP A 16 30.99 24.14 -7.64
CA ASP A 16 30.87 23.12 -6.59
C ASP A 16 30.37 23.68 -5.24
N ARG A 17 30.15 25.00 -5.12
CA ARG A 17 29.93 25.66 -3.82
C ARG A 17 28.48 25.98 -3.49
N PHE A 18 27.58 25.92 -4.46
CA PHE A 18 26.17 26.25 -4.25
C PHE A 18 25.28 25.07 -4.62
N GLU A 19 24.99 24.21 -3.65
CA GLU A 19 23.74 23.44 -3.65
C GLU A 19 22.59 24.45 -3.51
N ILE A 20 22.21 25.15 -4.59
CA ILE A 20 21.03 26.02 -4.57
C ILE A 20 19.82 25.11 -4.35
N THR A 21 19.27 25.17 -3.15
CA THR A 21 18.10 24.40 -2.79
C THR A 21 16.86 24.97 -3.48
N ILE A 22 15.86 24.13 -3.73
CA ILE A 22 14.57 24.58 -4.26
C ILE A 22 13.96 25.69 -3.38
N ILE A 23 14.26 25.69 -2.09
CA ILE A 23 13.83 26.71 -1.13
C ILE A 23 14.47 28.07 -1.44
N GLU A 24 15.79 28.12 -1.64
CA GLU A 24 16.49 29.37 -2.01
C GLU A 24 16.04 29.91 -3.36
N LEU A 25 15.70 29.03 -4.31
CA LEU A 25 15.18 29.42 -5.62
C LEU A 25 13.73 29.96 -5.54
N LEU A 26 12.92 29.40 -4.65
CA LEU A 26 11.56 29.87 -4.35
C LEU A 26 11.58 31.19 -3.55
N GLU A 27 12.49 31.34 -2.57
CA GLU A 27 12.72 32.60 -1.84
C GLU A 27 13.13 33.71 -2.80
N TYR A 28 14.05 33.42 -3.72
CA TYR A 28 14.48 34.39 -4.73
C TYR A 28 13.36 34.81 -5.70
N THR A 29 12.45 33.90 -6.06
CA THR A 29 11.39 34.18 -7.04
C THR A 29 10.12 34.77 -6.42
N LEU A 30 9.79 34.42 -5.18
CA LEU A 30 8.55 34.82 -4.49
C LEU A 30 8.76 35.95 -3.47
N GLY A 31 10.01 36.27 -3.12
CA GLY A 31 10.38 37.38 -2.24
C GLY A 31 10.01 37.15 -0.77
N ASP A 32 10.00 38.23 0.01
CA ASP A 32 9.82 38.23 1.49
C ASP A 32 8.46 37.65 1.97
N ASP A 33 7.50 37.44 1.07
CA ASP A 33 6.21 36.81 1.37
C ASP A 33 6.28 35.27 1.37
N PHE A 34 7.40 34.67 0.94
CA PHE A 34 7.60 33.23 1.01
C PHE A 34 7.94 32.79 2.44
N VAL A 35 6.92 32.32 3.15
CA VAL A 35 7.12 31.56 4.39
C VAL A 35 7.30 30.10 4.03
N ALA A 36 8.55 29.62 4.00
CA ALA A 36 8.83 28.19 3.95
C ALA A 36 8.16 27.54 5.17
N ALA A 37 7.06 26.80 4.97
CA ALA A 37 6.52 25.97 6.03
C ALA A 37 7.63 24.98 6.44
N ALA A 38 8.11 25.09 7.68
CA ALA A 38 9.15 24.22 8.19
C ALA A 38 8.74 22.77 7.89
N PRO A 39 9.64 21.95 7.29
CA PRO A 39 9.27 20.61 6.91
C PRO A 39 8.78 19.84 8.14
N THR A 40 7.49 19.49 8.16
CA THR A 40 6.93 18.76 9.29
C THR A 40 7.54 17.37 9.28
N GLY A 41 8.43 17.10 10.23
CA GLY A 41 9.02 15.78 10.39
C GLY A 41 7.94 14.70 10.55
N ILE A 42 8.29 13.44 10.24
CA ILE A 42 7.30 12.35 10.23
C ILE A 42 6.62 12.10 11.60
N CYS A 43 7.20 12.60 12.70
CA CYS A 43 6.64 12.62 14.05
C CYS A 43 7.46 13.56 14.96
N ALA A 44 7.05 13.73 16.22
CA ALA A 44 7.75 14.58 17.19
C ALA A 44 9.20 14.14 17.52
N CYS A 45 9.60 12.90 17.16
CA CYS A 45 10.95 12.39 17.42
C CYS A 45 12.00 12.96 16.47
N THR A 46 11.63 13.62 15.36
CA THR A 46 12.57 14.17 14.38
C THR A 46 11.94 15.33 13.61
N ASN A 47 12.76 16.26 13.12
CA ASN A 47 12.32 17.26 12.14
C ASN A 47 12.54 16.80 10.69
N LEU A 48 13.14 15.62 10.49
CA LEU A 48 13.42 15.10 9.16
C LEU A 48 12.14 14.67 8.45
N THR A 49 12.01 15.11 7.19
CA THR A 49 10.96 14.64 6.30
C THR A 49 11.19 13.19 5.92
N ARG A 50 10.14 12.59 5.34
CA ARG A 50 10.22 11.25 4.76
C ARG A 50 11.34 11.15 3.72
N ASP A 51 11.47 12.11 2.81
CA ASP A 51 12.46 12.05 1.73
C ASP A 51 13.89 12.25 2.25
N GLN A 52 14.09 13.11 3.25
CA GLN A 52 15.36 13.22 3.96
C GLN A 52 15.74 11.88 4.62
N ILE A 53 14.81 11.22 5.30
CA ILE A 53 15.07 9.91 5.93
C ILE A 53 15.43 8.85 4.89
N VAL A 54 14.65 8.71 3.81
CA VAL A 54 14.90 7.72 2.75
C VAL A 54 16.23 7.98 2.05
N THR A 55 16.56 9.24 1.76
CA THR A 55 17.84 9.63 1.16
C THR A 55 19.00 9.25 2.07
N GLN A 56 18.90 9.52 3.37
CA GLN A 56 19.96 9.18 4.32
C GLN A 56 20.07 7.67 4.56
N ILE A 57 18.97 6.91 4.52
CA ILE A 57 18.99 5.44 4.55
C ILE A 57 19.83 4.87 3.40
N ARG A 58 19.66 5.42 2.19
CA ARG A 58 20.44 5.01 1.00
C ARG A 58 21.88 5.46 1.11
N ALA A 59 22.11 6.75 1.34
CA ALA A 59 23.45 7.36 1.35
C ALA A 59 24.38 6.76 2.42
N LYS A 60 23.83 6.38 3.58
CA LYS A 60 24.59 5.81 4.70
C LYS A 60 24.48 4.29 4.80
N GLY A 61 23.75 3.63 3.89
CA GLY A 61 23.58 2.17 3.90
C GLY A 61 22.91 1.60 5.15
N LEU A 62 21.99 2.33 5.79
CA LEU A 62 21.36 1.94 7.06
C LEU A 62 20.37 0.79 6.84
N LYS A 63 20.49 -0.32 7.59
CA LYS A 63 19.69 -1.53 7.33
C LYS A 63 18.66 -1.85 8.42
N THR A 64 18.76 -1.24 9.61
CA THR A 64 17.81 -1.47 10.71
C THR A 64 17.12 -0.20 11.19
N SER A 65 15.91 -0.33 11.72
CA SER A 65 15.12 0.78 12.25
C SER A 65 15.81 1.42 13.45
N LYS A 66 16.56 0.63 14.23
CA LYS A 66 17.39 1.11 15.33
C LYS A 66 18.52 2.01 14.82
N GLU A 67 19.28 1.56 13.83
CA GLU A 67 20.38 2.34 13.24
C GLU A 67 19.87 3.67 12.70
N VAL A 68 18.76 3.68 11.95
CA VAL A 68 18.17 4.91 11.40
C VAL A 68 17.88 5.92 12.51
N ARG A 69 17.26 5.50 13.62
CA ARG A 69 16.97 6.41 14.74
C ARG A 69 18.22 6.92 15.46
N HIS A 70 19.26 6.11 15.57
CA HIS A 70 20.49 6.50 16.26
C HIS A 70 21.33 7.43 15.39
N VAL A 71 21.58 7.04 14.14
CA VAL A 71 22.45 7.77 13.21
C VAL A 71 21.83 9.09 12.75
N LEU A 72 20.51 9.13 12.54
CA LEU A 72 19.80 10.36 12.13
C LEU A 72 19.30 11.19 13.32
N ASP A 73 19.89 10.96 14.48
CA ASP A 73 19.65 11.67 15.73
C ASP A 73 18.17 11.90 16.13
N PHE A 74 17.35 10.84 16.07
CA PHE A 74 15.98 10.94 16.58
C PHE A 74 16.01 11.18 18.10
N LYS A 75 15.15 12.07 18.61
CA LYS A 75 15.06 12.40 20.04
C LYS A 75 14.78 11.17 20.90
N ASP A 76 13.90 10.30 20.42
CA ASP A 76 13.62 8.99 21.04
C ASP A 76 14.28 7.88 20.23
N LYS A 77 15.35 7.29 20.80
CA LYS A 77 16.12 6.20 20.21
C LYS A 77 15.36 4.87 20.19
N GLY A 78 14.44 4.66 21.13
CA GLY A 78 13.52 3.51 21.16
C GLY A 78 12.44 3.61 20.09
N GLY A 79 12.06 4.85 19.76
CA GLY A 79 11.11 5.20 18.72
C GLY A 79 9.65 5.10 19.17
N CYS A 80 8.81 5.96 18.62
CA CYS A 80 7.39 6.03 18.94
C CYS A 80 6.53 5.17 17.99
N PRO A 81 5.20 5.03 18.27
CA PRO A 81 4.26 4.32 17.40
C PRO A 81 4.09 4.88 15.98
N LYS A 82 4.67 6.04 15.65
CA LYS A 82 4.67 6.64 14.31
C LYS A 82 5.95 6.32 13.54
N CYS A 83 7.13 6.61 14.10
CA CYS A 83 8.38 6.46 13.36
C CYS A 83 8.84 5.00 13.24
N ARG A 84 8.56 4.14 14.23
CA ARG A 84 8.94 2.72 14.15
C ARG A 84 8.35 2.02 12.92
N PRO A 85 7.03 2.03 12.71
CA PRO A 85 6.44 1.40 11.52
C PRO A 85 6.82 2.14 10.23
N ALA A 86 6.94 3.47 10.25
CA ALA A 86 7.32 4.24 9.06
C ALA A 86 8.74 3.89 8.58
N ILE A 87 9.71 3.87 9.48
CA ILE A 87 11.10 3.51 9.16
C ILE A 87 11.18 2.05 8.70
N ASN A 88 10.49 1.13 9.38
CA ASN A 88 10.44 -0.26 8.97
C ASN A 88 9.87 -0.41 7.54
N TYR A 89 8.81 0.34 7.20
CA TYR A 89 8.29 0.41 5.84
C TYR A 89 9.30 0.96 4.83
N TYR A 90 10.00 2.05 5.17
CA TYR A 90 11.01 2.64 4.27
C TYR A 90 12.18 1.70 4.02
N LEU A 91 12.65 0.99 5.04
CA LEU A 91 13.72 -0.01 4.90
C LEU A 91 13.28 -1.18 4.02
N ASN A 92 12.09 -1.73 4.26
CA ASN A 92 11.45 -2.74 3.42
C ASN A 92 11.30 -2.29 1.95
N MET A 93 11.01 -1.01 1.72
CA MET A 93 10.88 -0.45 0.38
C MET A 93 12.25 -0.27 -0.31
N VAL A 94 13.25 0.22 0.42
CA VAL A 94 14.59 0.51 -0.12
C VAL A 94 15.41 -0.77 -0.30
N TYR A 95 15.26 -1.73 0.60
CA TYR A 95 16.03 -2.97 0.65
C TYR A 95 15.10 -4.20 0.76
N PRO A 96 14.28 -4.48 -0.27
CA PRO A 96 13.29 -5.56 -0.20
C PRO A 96 13.89 -6.93 0.09
N HIS A 97 15.13 -7.19 -0.32
CA HIS A 97 15.82 -8.48 -0.12
C HIS A 97 16.80 -8.50 1.06
N ASP A 98 17.29 -7.34 1.52
CA ASP A 98 18.35 -7.27 2.55
C ASP A 98 17.84 -6.88 3.94
N HIS A 99 16.70 -6.19 4.02
CA HIS A 99 16.16 -5.76 5.31
C HIS A 99 15.30 -6.87 5.91
N GLU A 100 15.64 -7.31 7.11
CA GLU A 100 14.80 -8.20 7.90
C GLU A 100 13.63 -7.42 8.52
N ASP A 101 12.40 -7.73 8.10
CA ASP A 101 11.19 -7.04 8.56
C ASP A 101 11.01 -7.12 10.08
N GLU A 102 11.05 -5.98 10.75
CA GLU A 102 10.96 -5.92 12.20
C GLU A 102 9.51 -6.04 12.68
N LYS A 103 9.06 -7.28 12.96
CA LYS A 103 7.69 -7.56 13.45
C LYS A 103 7.27 -6.73 14.68
N ALA A 104 8.22 -6.39 15.54
CA ALA A 104 7.99 -5.54 16.71
C ALA A 104 7.66 -4.09 16.35
N SER A 105 8.08 -3.62 15.17
CA SER A 105 7.81 -2.29 14.63
C SER A 105 6.48 -2.22 13.87
N ARG A 106 5.86 -3.36 13.54
CA ARG A 106 4.51 -3.44 12.96
C ARG A 106 3.39 -3.29 13.99
N PHE A 107 2.23 -2.79 13.54
CA PHE A 107 1.01 -2.76 14.35
C PHE A 107 0.51 -4.18 14.65
N ALA A 108 -0.27 -4.34 15.72
CA ALA A 108 -0.81 -5.64 16.14
C ALA A 108 -1.47 -6.40 15.00
N ASN A 109 -2.26 -5.71 14.17
CA ASN A 109 -2.96 -6.31 13.03
C ASN A 109 -2.03 -6.99 12.03
N GLU A 110 -0.88 -6.36 11.78
CA GLU A 110 0.11 -6.84 10.83
C GLU A 110 1.04 -7.88 11.45
N ARG A 111 1.35 -7.73 12.74
CA ARG A 111 2.13 -8.71 13.51
C ARG A 111 1.43 -10.05 13.64
N TYR A 112 0.12 -10.04 13.87
CA TYR A 112 -0.69 -11.24 14.06
C TYR A 112 -1.41 -11.70 12.78
N HIS A 113 -1.20 -11.01 11.66
CA HIS A 113 -1.85 -11.32 10.38
C HIS A 113 -3.38 -11.45 10.47
N ALA A 114 -4.01 -10.65 11.34
CA ALA A 114 -5.43 -10.67 11.64
C ALA A 114 -5.86 -9.31 12.22
N ASN A 115 -7.08 -8.81 11.93
CA ASN A 115 -7.51 -7.57 12.57
C ASN A 115 -7.97 -7.83 14.01
N ILE A 116 -7.39 -7.10 14.96
CA ILE A 116 -7.85 -7.03 16.35
C ILE A 116 -9.19 -6.29 16.44
N GLN A 117 -10.07 -6.77 17.31
CA GLN A 117 -11.41 -6.27 17.55
C GLN A 117 -11.49 -5.50 18.87
N LYS A 118 -12.63 -4.85 19.12
CA LYS A 118 -12.82 -3.99 20.31
C LYS A 118 -12.65 -4.74 21.63
N ASP A 119 -13.00 -6.01 21.66
CA ASP A 119 -12.92 -6.91 22.82
C ASP A 119 -11.59 -7.68 22.90
N GLY A 120 -10.61 -7.36 22.05
CA GLY A 120 -9.32 -8.04 21.99
C GLY A 120 -9.33 -9.35 21.20
N THR A 121 -10.47 -9.78 20.66
CA THR A 121 -10.53 -10.92 19.72
C THR A 121 -10.03 -10.54 18.34
N PHE A 122 -9.98 -11.50 17.42
CA PHE A 122 -9.43 -11.35 16.08
C PHE A 122 -10.46 -11.77 15.01
N SER A 123 -10.13 -11.44 13.76
CA SER A 123 -10.91 -11.86 12.60
C SER A 123 -10.07 -12.72 11.65
N VAL A 124 -10.72 -13.70 11.05
CA VAL A 124 -10.17 -14.59 10.03
C VAL A 124 -10.93 -14.32 8.73
N ILE A 125 -10.21 -13.84 7.72
CA ILE A 125 -10.80 -13.45 6.43
C ILE A 125 -10.01 -14.14 5.32
N PRO A 126 -10.49 -15.31 4.85
CA PRO A 126 -9.87 -16.00 3.73
C PRO A 126 -9.91 -15.18 2.44
N GLN A 127 -8.95 -15.45 1.57
CA GLN A 127 -8.85 -14.81 0.27
C GLN A 127 -9.92 -15.40 -0.66
N MET A 128 -10.77 -14.53 -1.19
CA MET A 128 -11.74 -14.84 -2.23
C MET A 128 -11.48 -13.83 -3.36
N ARG A 129 -10.53 -14.16 -4.25
CA ARG A 129 -10.03 -13.20 -5.25
C ARG A 129 -11.14 -12.85 -6.25
N GLY A 130 -11.32 -11.55 -6.51
CA GLY A 130 -12.46 -11.09 -7.33
C GLY A 130 -13.85 -11.45 -6.77
N GLY A 131 -13.93 -11.84 -5.49
CA GLY A 131 -15.16 -12.30 -4.87
C GLY A 131 -15.60 -13.71 -5.25
N VAL A 132 -14.70 -14.53 -5.81
CA VAL A 132 -14.99 -15.89 -6.26
C VAL A 132 -14.71 -16.91 -5.15
N THR A 133 -15.60 -17.91 -5.03
CA THR A 133 -15.51 -19.07 -4.15
C THR A 133 -16.23 -20.25 -4.79
N ASP A 134 -15.94 -21.46 -4.33
CA ASP A 134 -16.67 -22.67 -4.70
C ASP A 134 -17.48 -23.26 -3.53
N ALA A 135 -18.25 -24.32 -3.80
CA ALA A 135 -19.11 -24.97 -2.82
C ALA A 135 -18.32 -25.62 -1.68
N ASP A 136 -17.17 -26.23 -1.97
CA ASP A 136 -16.34 -26.91 -0.98
C ASP A 136 -15.73 -25.90 0.00
N GLN A 137 -15.25 -24.76 -0.49
CA GLN A 137 -14.77 -23.65 0.32
C GLN A 137 -15.89 -23.08 1.21
N LEU A 138 -17.11 -22.94 0.70
CA LEU A 138 -18.26 -22.47 1.47
C LEU A 138 -18.67 -23.46 2.58
N ILE A 139 -18.69 -24.76 2.26
CA ILE A 139 -18.95 -25.82 3.24
C ILE A 139 -17.88 -25.78 4.34
N ARG A 140 -16.61 -25.75 3.95
CA ARG A 140 -15.48 -25.70 4.89
C ARG A 140 -15.52 -24.47 5.80
N LEU A 141 -15.84 -23.30 5.25
CA LEU A 141 -16.08 -22.08 6.04
C LEU A 141 -17.19 -22.29 7.09
N GLY A 142 -18.29 -22.94 6.73
CA GLY A 142 -19.38 -23.27 7.64
C GLY A 142 -18.99 -24.28 8.72
N GLU A 143 -18.25 -25.32 8.36
CA GLU A 143 -17.74 -26.34 9.28
C GLU A 143 -16.77 -25.74 10.31
N VAL A 144 -15.82 -24.92 9.85
CA VAL A 144 -14.91 -24.16 10.72
C VAL A 144 -15.70 -23.21 11.61
N ALA A 145 -16.66 -22.47 11.04
CA ALA A 145 -17.49 -21.57 11.84
C ALA A 145 -18.21 -22.30 12.98
N LYS A 146 -18.74 -23.49 12.71
CA LYS A 146 -19.39 -24.35 13.71
C LYS A 146 -18.39 -24.91 14.72
N LYS A 147 -17.28 -25.48 14.28
CA LYS A 147 -16.25 -26.12 15.14
C LYS A 147 -15.69 -25.17 16.18
N TYR A 148 -15.39 -23.94 15.77
CA TYR A 148 -14.80 -22.91 16.65
C TYR A 148 -15.84 -21.99 17.28
N HIS A 149 -17.14 -22.31 17.16
CA HIS A 149 -18.24 -21.54 17.73
C HIS A 149 -18.16 -20.04 17.36
N ILE A 150 -17.84 -19.75 16.10
CA ILE A 150 -17.61 -18.39 15.60
C ILE A 150 -18.86 -17.53 15.84
N PRO A 151 -18.76 -16.46 16.65
CA PRO A 151 -19.92 -15.63 16.98
C PRO A 151 -20.58 -14.94 15.79
N LEU A 152 -19.79 -14.55 14.79
CA LEU A 152 -20.27 -13.84 13.61
C LEU A 152 -19.54 -14.28 12.34
N VAL A 153 -20.33 -14.72 11.36
CA VAL A 153 -19.92 -14.90 9.96
C VAL A 153 -20.52 -13.76 9.14
N LYS A 154 -19.70 -12.96 8.47
CA LYS A 154 -20.16 -11.75 7.77
C LYS A 154 -19.60 -11.67 6.34
N ILE A 155 -20.49 -11.44 5.38
CA ILE A 155 -20.11 -10.98 4.03
C ILE A 155 -19.64 -9.53 4.15
N THR A 156 -18.39 -9.31 3.77
CA THR A 156 -17.69 -8.04 3.90
C THR A 156 -17.90 -7.16 2.67
N GLY A 157 -17.73 -5.85 2.85
CA GLY A 157 -17.71 -4.90 1.75
C GLY A 157 -16.52 -5.03 0.80
N ALA A 158 -15.71 -6.10 0.88
CA ALA A 158 -14.63 -6.43 -0.04
C ALA A 158 -14.93 -7.69 -0.88
N GLN A 159 -16.20 -8.14 -0.92
CA GLN A 159 -16.64 -9.38 -1.58
C GLN A 159 -16.00 -10.64 -0.97
N ARG A 160 -15.82 -10.66 0.36
CA ARG A 160 -15.24 -11.82 1.09
C ARG A 160 -16.09 -12.20 2.29
N ILE A 161 -15.92 -13.40 2.80
CA ILE A 161 -16.51 -13.86 4.06
C ILE A 161 -15.49 -13.69 5.20
N GLY A 162 -15.90 -13.08 6.30
CA GLY A 162 -15.09 -12.94 7.51
C GLY A 162 -15.70 -13.68 8.69
N LEU A 163 -14.85 -14.34 9.47
CA LEU A 163 -15.15 -14.97 10.75
C LEU A 163 -14.65 -14.03 11.86
N TYR A 164 -15.52 -13.64 12.80
CA TYR A 164 -15.23 -12.65 13.83
C TYR A 164 -15.47 -13.22 15.23
N GLY A 165 -14.68 -12.78 16.19
CA GLY A 165 -14.78 -13.19 17.60
C GLY A 165 -13.78 -14.29 17.96
N VAL A 166 -12.71 -14.44 17.17
CA VAL A 166 -11.73 -15.53 17.29
C VAL A 166 -10.69 -15.20 18.34
N LYS A 167 -10.36 -16.12 19.24
CA LYS A 167 -9.27 -15.91 20.20
C LYS A 167 -7.91 -15.98 19.51
N LYS A 168 -6.91 -15.28 20.05
CA LYS A 168 -5.57 -15.19 19.44
C LYS A 168 -4.95 -16.57 19.24
N GLU A 169 -5.05 -17.42 20.26
CA GLU A 169 -4.51 -18.77 20.32
C GLU A 169 -5.19 -19.76 19.36
N GLU A 170 -6.41 -19.47 18.91
CA GLU A 170 -7.15 -20.31 17.98
C GLU A 170 -6.79 -20.03 16.52
N LEU A 171 -6.19 -18.88 16.22
CA LEU A 171 -5.90 -18.45 14.85
C LEU A 171 -5.11 -19.48 14.05
N PRO A 172 -3.98 -20.06 14.54
CA PRO A 172 -3.23 -21.04 13.74
C PRO A 172 -4.04 -22.30 13.40
N GLN A 173 -4.89 -22.75 14.32
CA GLN A 173 -5.66 -23.99 14.16
C GLN A 173 -6.86 -23.77 13.22
N ILE A 174 -7.49 -22.58 13.27
CA ILE A 174 -8.51 -22.16 12.31
C ILE A 174 -7.94 -22.06 10.90
N TRP A 175 -6.78 -21.42 10.71
CA TRP A 175 -6.16 -21.31 9.39
C TRP A 175 -5.73 -22.67 8.83
N LYS A 176 -5.26 -23.57 9.69
CA LYS A 176 -4.97 -24.96 9.31
C LYS A 176 -6.21 -25.69 8.81
N ASP A 177 -7.34 -25.57 9.51
CA ASP A 177 -8.58 -26.26 9.13
C ASP A 177 -9.26 -25.63 7.92
N LEU A 178 -9.13 -24.31 7.75
CA LEU A 178 -9.61 -23.62 6.55
C LEU A 178 -8.81 -24.02 5.32
N ASP A 179 -7.49 -24.22 5.43
CA ASP A 179 -6.63 -24.55 4.28
C ASP A 179 -6.92 -23.64 3.07
N MET A 180 -7.01 -22.34 3.37
CA MET A 180 -7.26 -21.26 2.42
C MET A 180 -6.21 -20.18 2.64
N ARG A 181 -5.84 -19.46 1.57
CA ARG A 181 -4.93 -18.31 1.69
C ARG A 181 -5.58 -17.20 2.49
N SER A 182 -4.79 -16.48 3.29
CA SER A 182 -5.29 -15.36 4.07
C SER A 182 -5.33 -14.07 3.26
N ALA A 183 -6.48 -13.39 3.27
CA ALA A 183 -6.51 -12.05 2.73
C ALA A 183 -5.66 -11.10 3.61
N SER A 184 -4.93 -10.19 2.97
CA SER A 184 -4.19 -9.08 3.60
C SER A 184 -5.09 -7.99 4.22
N ALA A 185 -6.31 -8.35 4.62
CA ALA A 185 -7.35 -7.47 5.15
C ALA A 185 -6.94 -6.74 6.44
N TYR A 186 -5.77 -7.02 7.00
CA TYR A 186 -5.24 -6.45 8.23
C TYR A 186 -4.12 -5.41 8.01
N GLY A 187 -3.43 -5.42 6.86
CA GLY A 187 -2.21 -4.62 6.66
C GLY A 187 -2.38 -3.32 5.89
N LYS A 188 -1.29 -2.54 5.83
CA LYS A 188 -1.10 -1.42 4.90
C LYS A 188 -0.53 -1.96 3.58
N LYS A 189 -1.39 -2.68 2.88
CA LYS A 189 -1.06 -3.46 1.67
C LYS A 189 -2.18 -3.31 0.65
N THR A 190 -2.03 -3.93 -0.52
CA THR A 190 -3.17 -4.28 -1.38
C THR A 190 -4.18 -5.06 -0.56
N ARG A 191 -5.33 -4.46 -0.20
CA ARG A 191 -6.33 -5.08 0.66
C ARG A 191 -7.40 -5.84 -0.10
N SER A 192 -7.80 -5.36 -1.26
CA SER A 192 -8.89 -5.97 -2.03
C SER A 192 -8.91 -5.48 -3.47
N VAL A 193 -9.21 -6.39 -4.38
CA VAL A 193 -9.64 -6.06 -5.73
C VAL A 193 -11.09 -6.52 -5.85
N LYS A 194 -12.01 -5.56 -5.96
CA LYS A 194 -13.39 -5.91 -6.26
C LYS A 194 -13.58 -6.07 -7.76
N SER A 195 -14.42 -7.01 -8.16
CA SER A 195 -14.88 -7.13 -9.56
C SER A 195 -16.38 -7.33 -9.62
N CYS A 196 -17.05 -6.72 -10.62
CA CYS A 196 -18.40 -7.17 -10.98
C CYS A 196 -18.32 -8.45 -11.82
N VAL A 197 -19.47 -9.00 -12.20
CA VAL A 197 -19.52 -10.22 -13.03
C VAL A 197 -19.15 -9.99 -14.51
N GLY A 198 -19.04 -8.73 -14.94
CA GLY A 198 -18.50 -8.34 -16.25
C GLY A 198 -19.26 -8.89 -17.46
N LYS A 199 -18.60 -8.90 -18.61
CA LYS A 199 -19.12 -9.42 -19.90
C LYS A 199 -19.47 -10.92 -19.85
N GLU A 200 -18.89 -11.66 -18.90
CA GLU A 200 -19.12 -13.09 -18.76
C GLU A 200 -20.59 -13.41 -18.41
N PHE A 201 -21.24 -12.56 -17.59
CA PHE A 201 -22.61 -12.79 -17.14
C PHE A 201 -23.55 -11.58 -17.26
N CYS A 202 -23.04 -10.36 -17.18
CA CYS A 202 -23.89 -9.17 -17.19
C CYS A 202 -24.24 -8.77 -18.62
N ARG A 203 -25.53 -8.59 -18.92
CA ARG A 203 -26.02 -8.05 -20.20
C ARG A 203 -25.42 -6.70 -20.62
N PHE A 204 -24.84 -5.96 -19.67
CA PHE A 204 -24.22 -4.66 -19.89
C PHE A 204 -22.69 -4.67 -19.80
N GLY A 205 -22.08 -5.83 -19.53
CA GLY A 205 -20.63 -5.92 -19.40
C GLY A 205 -19.96 -5.76 -20.76
N THR A 206 -19.10 -4.76 -20.90
CA THR A 206 -18.30 -4.54 -22.11
C THR A 206 -16.98 -5.32 -22.06
N GLN A 207 -16.42 -5.50 -20.87
CA GLN A 207 -15.14 -6.19 -20.65
C GLN A 207 -15.23 -7.34 -19.63
N PHE A 208 -14.27 -8.28 -19.68
CA PHE A 208 -14.09 -9.31 -18.64
C PHE A 208 -13.47 -8.69 -17.38
N THR A 209 -14.12 -8.87 -16.23
CA THR A 209 -13.74 -8.17 -14.99
C THR A 209 -13.25 -9.12 -13.91
N THR A 210 -13.89 -10.29 -13.76
CA THR A 210 -13.54 -11.26 -12.73
C THR A 210 -12.12 -11.78 -12.95
N LYS A 211 -11.77 -12.16 -14.19
CA LYS A 211 -10.42 -12.61 -14.56
C LYS A 211 -9.37 -11.54 -14.32
N LEU A 212 -9.60 -10.31 -14.79
CA LEU A 212 -8.71 -9.18 -14.59
C LEU A 212 -8.57 -8.81 -13.09
N GLY A 213 -9.67 -8.83 -12.34
CA GLY A 213 -9.65 -8.58 -10.90
C GLY A 213 -8.83 -9.62 -10.13
N ILE A 214 -9.01 -10.91 -10.44
CA ILE A 214 -8.20 -11.99 -9.89
C ILE A 214 -6.72 -11.82 -10.26
N ARG A 215 -6.43 -11.43 -11.51
CA ARG A 215 -5.07 -11.21 -11.99
C ARG A 215 -4.39 -10.09 -11.21
N LEU A 216 -5.01 -8.91 -11.11
CA LEU A 216 -4.50 -7.78 -10.32
C LEU A 216 -4.27 -8.17 -8.85
N GLU A 217 -5.20 -8.92 -8.25
CA GLU A 217 -5.06 -9.36 -6.86
C GLU A 217 -3.89 -10.33 -6.68
N LYS A 218 -3.74 -11.31 -7.58
CA LYS A 218 -2.60 -12.25 -7.57
C LYS A 218 -1.26 -11.53 -7.75
N THR A 219 -1.20 -10.56 -8.67
CA THR A 219 0.05 -9.85 -8.98
C THR A 219 0.51 -9.00 -7.79
N PHE A 220 -0.41 -8.31 -7.11
CA PHE A 220 -0.07 -7.29 -6.11
C PHE A 220 -0.47 -7.64 -4.68
N GLU A 221 -0.90 -8.86 -4.37
CA GLU A 221 -1.15 -9.27 -2.99
C GLU A 221 0.14 -9.25 -2.15
N TYR A 222 -0.04 -9.02 -0.84
CA TYR A 222 1.01 -8.96 0.20
C TYR A 222 2.07 -7.86 0.08
N ILE A 223 2.12 -7.11 -1.02
CA ILE A 223 3.04 -5.97 -1.15
C ILE A 223 2.64 -4.84 -0.19
N ASP A 224 3.63 -4.32 0.54
CA ASP A 224 3.47 -3.17 1.43
C ASP A 224 3.36 -1.86 0.66
N THR A 225 2.38 -1.05 1.04
CA THR A 225 2.11 0.30 0.53
C THR A 225 2.06 1.28 1.71
N PRO A 226 2.27 2.61 1.50
CA PRO A 226 2.27 3.57 2.61
C PRO A 226 0.99 3.49 3.45
N HIS A 227 -0.15 3.20 2.83
CA HIS A 227 -1.38 2.84 3.49
C HIS A 227 -2.15 1.77 2.69
N LYS A 228 -3.24 1.22 3.25
CA LYS A 228 -4.18 0.30 2.57
C LYS A 228 -4.50 0.76 1.15
N PHE A 229 -4.38 -0.15 0.18
CA PHE A 229 -4.62 0.10 -1.24
C PHE A 229 -5.76 -0.80 -1.72
N LYS A 230 -6.76 -0.23 -2.38
CA LYS A 230 -7.96 -0.93 -2.87
C LYS A 230 -8.11 -0.68 -4.36
N MET A 231 -8.50 -1.73 -5.08
CA MET A 231 -8.79 -1.68 -6.49
C MET A 231 -10.24 -2.07 -6.78
N GLY A 232 -10.74 -1.67 -7.94
CA GLY A 232 -12.05 -2.04 -8.43
C GLY A 232 -12.04 -2.20 -9.94
N VAL A 233 -12.60 -3.29 -10.43
CA VAL A 233 -12.70 -3.62 -11.85
C VAL A 233 -14.18 -3.74 -12.22
N SER A 234 -14.70 -2.69 -12.84
CA SER A 234 -16.08 -2.63 -13.32
C SER A 234 -16.10 -2.79 -14.82
N GLY A 235 -17.04 -3.57 -15.34
CA GLY A 235 -17.05 -3.95 -16.76
C GLY A 235 -17.81 -2.99 -17.65
N CYS A 236 -18.34 -1.89 -17.10
CA CYS A 236 -19.02 -0.82 -17.84
C CYS A 236 -19.11 0.45 -16.95
N PRO A 237 -19.50 1.61 -17.52
CA PRO A 237 -19.62 2.88 -16.77
C PRO A 237 -20.59 2.88 -15.59
N ARG A 238 -21.44 1.84 -15.43
CA ARG A 238 -22.30 1.69 -14.24
C ARG A 238 -21.50 1.46 -12.95
N SER A 239 -20.23 1.10 -13.06
CA SER A 239 -19.29 1.03 -11.94
C SER A 239 -19.80 0.25 -10.72
N CYS A 240 -20.33 -0.96 -10.92
CA CYS A 240 -20.98 -1.77 -9.86
C CYS A 240 -20.09 -2.09 -8.65
N VAL A 241 -18.77 -1.93 -8.75
CA VAL A 241 -17.84 -2.10 -7.62
C VAL A 241 -17.19 -0.79 -7.18
N GLU A 242 -17.85 0.33 -7.46
CA GLU A 242 -17.45 1.68 -7.08
C GLU A 242 -15.99 2.00 -7.51
N SER A 243 -15.62 1.66 -8.75
CA SER A 243 -14.26 1.83 -9.31
C SER A 243 -13.78 3.27 -9.19
N GLY A 244 -14.66 4.25 -9.40
CA GLY A 244 -14.33 5.68 -9.33
C GLY A 244 -13.96 6.21 -7.94
N VAL A 245 -14.05 5.41 -6.87
CA VAL A 245 -13.63 5.82 -5.51
C VAL A 245 -12.60 4.86 -4.90
N LYS A 246 -11.91 4.09 -5.76
CA LYS A 246 -10.80 3.21 -5.37
C LYS A 246 -9.47 3.93 -5.52
N ASP A 247 -8.45 3.42 -4.82
CA ASP A 247 -7.10 3.95 -4.93
C ASP A 247 -6.56 3.76 -6.38
N PHE A 248 -7.00 2.69 -7.07
CA PHE A 248 -6.88 2.45 -8.52
C PHE A 248 -8.15 1.78 -9.07
N GLY A 249 -8.86 2.48 -9.95
CA GLY A 249 -10.14 2.06 -10.52
C GLY A 249 -10.01 1.72 -11.99
N VAL A 250 -10.65 0.63 -12.42
CA VAL A 250 -10.76 0.19 -13.80
C VAL A 250 -12.23 0.17 -14.19
N ILE A 251 -12.57 0.85 -15.29
CA ILE A 251 -13.91 0.87 -15.89
C ILE A 251 -13.79 0.44 -17.34
N GLY A 252 -14.39 -0.70 -17.68
CA GLY A 252 -14.49 -1.19 -19.04
C GLY A 252 -15.34 -0.26 -19.91
N VAL A 253 -14.89 -0.04 -21.12
CA VAL A 253 -15.59 0.63 -22.22
C VAL A 253 -15.47 -0.24 -23.47
N GLU A 254 -16.10 0.14 -24.59
CA GLU A 254 -16.09 -0.70 -25.80
C GLU A 254 -14.67 -0.88 -26.37
N ASN A 255 -13.84 0.15 -26.29
CA ASN A 255 -12.48 0.20 -26.83
C ASN A 255 -11.38 -0.05 -25.78
N GLY A 256 -11.70 -0.65 -24.63
CA GLY A 256 -10.70 -1.01 -23.61
C GLY A 256 -11.12 -0.64 -22.19
N PHE A 257 -10.20 -0.04 -21.44
CA PHE A 257 -10.29 0.18 -20.00
C PHE A 257 -9.90 1.61 -19.63
N GLN A 258 -10.84 2.36 -19.08
CA GLN A 258 -10.57 3.65 -18.45
C GLN A 258 -9.97 3.43 -17.06
N ILE A 259 -8.88 4.13 -16.79
CA ILE A 259 -8.11 4.02 -15.55
C ILE A 259 -8.30 5.28 -14.71
N TYR A 260 -8.75 5.10 -13.48
CA TYR A 260 -8.97 6.17 -12.51
C TYR A 260 -8.03 6.02 -11.33
N ILE A 261 -7.44 7.12 -10.85
CA ILE A 261 -6.49 7.11 -9.73
C ILE A 261 -6.88 8.12 -8.64
N GLY A 262 -6.36 7.92 -7.43
CA GLY A 262 -6.54 8.86 -6.32
C GLY A 262 -7.92 8.87 -5.67
N GLY A 263 -8.79 7.90 -5.97
CA GLY A 263 -10.11 7.80 -5.34
C GLY A 263 -10.06 7.35 -3.88
N ASN A 264 -11.03 7.77 -3.08
CA ASN A 264 -11.17 7.36 -1.68
C ASN A 264 -12.64 7.30 -1.25
N GLY A 265 -13.21 6.11 -1.08
CA GLY A 265 -14.52 5.92 -0.43
C GLY A 265 -14.46 5.88 1.10
N GLY A 266 -13.63 6.73 1.72
CA GLY A 266 -13.35 6.74 3.16
C GLY A 266 -14.08 7.85 3.91
N THR A 267 -13.46 8.38 4.97
CA THR A 267 -13.94 9.54 5.73
C THR A 267 -14.24 10.72 4.81
N ASP A 268 -13.26 11.09 3.99
CA ASP A 268 -13.44 12.06 2.92
C ASP A 268 -13.65 11.30 1.62
N VAL A 269 -14.84 11.49 1.03
CA VAL A 269 -15.15 10.89 -0.27
C VAL A 269 -14.45 11.69 -1.35
N VAL A 270 -13.49 11.06 -2.04
CA VAL A 270 -12.76 11.65 -3.15
C VAL A 270 -13.04 10.84 -4.41
N ALA A 271 -13.55 11.50 -5.44
CA ALA A 271 -13.68 10.91 -6.77
C ALA A 271 -12.28 10.75 -7.38
N GLY A 272 -12.00 9.59 -7.96
CA GLY A 272 -10.77 9.35 -8.70
C GLY A 272 -10.77 10.14 -10.01
N GLU A 273 -9.57 10.55 -10.41
CA GLU A 273 -9.35 11.30 -11.65
C GLU A 273 -9.00 10.34 -12.79
N LEU A 274 -9.55 10.60 -13.98
CA LEU A 274 -9.29 9.79 -15.17
C LEU A 274 -7.83 9.99 -15.61
N LEU A 275 -7.02 8.95 -15.48
CA LEU A 275 -5.62 8.95 -15.86
C LEU A 275 -5.44 8.79 -17.37
N THR A 276 -5.97 7.71 -17.93
CA THR A 276 -5.88 7.34 -19.35
C THR A 276 -6.88 6.22 -19.69
N THR A 277 -6.95 5.86 -20.97
CA THR A 277 -7.61 4.64 -21.45
C THR A 277 -6.55 3.73 -22.07
N VAL A 278 -6.56 2.44 -21.72
CA VAL A 278 -5.68 1.40 -22.30
C VAL A 278 -6.51 0.31 -22.96
N GLU A 279 -5.95 -0.41 -23.92
CA GLU A 279 -6.70 -1.38 -24.72
C GLU A 279 -6.70 -2.77 -24.09
N THR A 280 -5.59 -3.15 -23.44
CA THR A 280 -5.34 -4.53 -23.02
C THR A 280 -5.26 -4.69 -21.50
N GLU A 281 -5.58 -5.90 -21.01
CA GLU A 281 -5.42 -6.25 -19.59
C GLU A 281 -3.96 -6.15 -19.13
N ASP A 282 -3.00 -6.40 -20.02
CA ASP A 282 -1.56 -6.31 -19.73
C ASP A 282 -1.14 -4.89 -19.40
N GLU A 283 -1.62 -3.91 -20.18
CA GLU A 283 -1.40 -2.50 -19.92
C GLU A 283 -2.05 -2.06 -18.60
N VAL A 284 -3.25 -2.57 -18.27
CA VAL A 284 -3.89 -2.30 -16.96
C VAL A 284 -2.99 -2.76 -15.82
N VAL A 285 -2.46 -3.99 -15.89
CA VAL A 285 -1.59 -4.55 -14.85
C VAL A 285 -0.28 -3.79 -14.77
N LYS A 286 0.35 -3.48 -15.90
CA LYS A 286 1.60 -2.69 -15.97
C LYS A 286 1.43 -1.31 -15.34
N LEU A 287 0.39 -0.59 -15.75
CA LEU A 287 0.10 0.75 -15.25
C LEU A 287 -0.27 0.74 -13.75
N CYS A 288 -1.02 -0.26 -13.28
CA CYS A 288 -1.30 -0.43 -11.86
C CYS A 288 -0.01 -0.63 -11.05
N GLY A 289 0.90 -1.48 -11.53
CA GLY A 289 2.18 -1.72 -10.88
C GLY A 289 3.05 -0.47 -10.86
N ALA A 290 3.15 0.26 -11.97
CA ALA A 290 3.92 1.50 -12.04
C ALA A 290 3.37 2.58 -11.10
N TYR A 291 2.05 2.79 -11.10
CA TYR A 291 1.38 3.72 -10.19
C TYR A 291 1.57 3.33 -8.72
N MET A 292 1.41 2.04 -8.39
CA MET A 292 1.61 1.54 -7.04
C MET A 292 3.07 1.72 -6.59
N GLN A 293 4.04 1.47 -7.47
CA GLN A 293 5.45 1.67 -7.15
C GLN A 293 5.77 3.14 -6.90
N PHE A 294 5.26 4.03 -7.76
CA PHE A 294 5.49 5.46 -7.59
C PHE A 294 4.89 5.97 -6.27
N TYR A 295 3.69 5.48 -5.92
CA TYR A 295 3.10 5.74 -4.61
C TYR A 295 3.92 5.17 -3.45
N ARG A 296 4.47 3.96 -3.56
CA ARG A 296 5.39 3.40 -2.56
C ARG A 296 6.59 4.33 -2.37
N GLU A 297 7.21 4.73 -3.48
CA GLU A 297 8.45 5.50 -3.53
C GLU A 297 8.32 6.98 -3.20
N THR A 298 7.10 7.55 -3.16
CA THR A 298 6.89 8.98 -2.88
C THR A 298 5.84 9.29 -1.80
N GLY A 299 5.08 8.28 -1.36
CA GLY A 299 4.09 8.41 -0.31
C GLY A 299 4.71 8.53 1.08
N ILE A 300 4.13 9.37 1.93
CA ILE A 300 4.45 9.41 3.36
C ILE A 300 3.77 8.21 4.02
N TYR A 301 4.45 7.52 4.94
CA TYR A 301 3.83 6.39 5.62
C TYR A 301 2.51 6.80 6.31
N ALA A 302 1.49 5.96 6.16
CA ALA A 302 0.10 6.20 6.53
C ALA A 302 -0.69 7.24 5.70
N GLU A 303 -0.11 7.82 4.65
CA GLU A 303 -0.81 8.67 3.68
C GLU A 303 -1.63 7.82 2.70
N ARG A 304 -2.90 8.16 2.44
CA ARG A 304 -3.72 7.51 1.39
C ARG A 304 -3.36 8.05 0.00
N THR A 305 -3.71 7.34 -1.06
CA THR A 305 -3.46 7.80 -2.44
C THR A 305 -4.16 9.13 -2.77
N ALA A 306 -5.36 9.39 -2.26
CA ALA A 306 -6.06 10.66 -2.48
C ALA A 306 -5.28 11.90 -1.98
N PRO A 307 -4.89 12.00 -0.69
CA PRO A 307 -4.06 13.11 -0.22
C PRO A 307 -2.66 13.11 -0.84
N TRP A 308 -2.08 11.94 -1.13
CA TRP A 308 -0.80 11.83 -1.84
C TRP A 308 -0.87 12.44 -3.24
N LEU A 309 -1.91 12.10 -4.02
CA LEU A 309 -2.14 12.64 -5.36
C LEU A 309 -2.38 14.15 -5.32
N LYS A 310 -3.14 14.63 -4.32
CA LYS A 310 -3.33 16.07 -4.09
C LYS A 310 -2.01 16.79 -3.76
N ARG A 311 -1.13 16.16 -2.96
CA ARG A 311 0.16 16.72 -2.54
C ARG A 311 1.17 16.78 -3.69
N LEU A 312 1.27 15.74 -4.50
CA LEU A 312 2.17 15.72 -5.66
C LEU A 312 1.59 16.45 -6.88
N GLY A 313 0.27 16.54 -6.99
CA GLY A 313 -0.40 17.03 -8.18
C GLY A 313 -0.64 15.92 -9.21
N PHE A 314 -1.86 15.90 -9.74
CA PHE A 314 -2.29 14.90 -10.72
C PHE A 314 -1.41 14.89 -11.97
N ASP A 315 -1.08 16.07 -12.52
CA ASP A 315 -0.27 16.19 -13.74
C ASP A 315 1.15 15.66 -13.55
N GLN A 316 1.76 15.90 -12.39
CA GLN A 316 3.07 15.35 -12.07
C GLN A 316 3.02 13.81 -12.03
N VAL A 317 2.06 13.24 -11.29
CA VAL A 317 1.89 11.79 -11.21
C VAL A 317 1.65 11.20 -12.60
N LYS A 318 0.73 11.80 -13.38
CA LYS A 318 0.40 11.40 -14.74
C LYS A 318 1.62 11.40 -15.65
N SER A 319 2.42 12.47 -15.63
CA SER A 319 3.62 12.59 -16.46
C SER A 319 4.66 11.50 -16.16
N VAL A 320 4.73 11.00 -14.91
CA VAL A 320 5.66 9.94 -14.53
C VAL A 320 5.13 8.55 -14.88
N VAL A 321 3.86 8.27 -14.58
CA VAL A 321 3.31 6.90 -14.75
C VAL A 321 2.92 6.56 -16.19
N LEU A 322 2.75 7.57 -17.06
CA LEU A 322 2.48 7.42 -18.48
C LEU A 322 3.71 7.59 -19.37
N ASP A 323 4.84 8.01 -18.81
CA ASP A 323 6.12 7.98 -19.51
C ASP A 323 6.56 6.50 -19.68
N PRO A 324 6.78 6.01 -20.92
CA PRO A 324 7.04 4.59 -21.15
C PRO A 324 8.26 4.05 -20.42
N GLU A 325 9.37 4.81 -20.42
CA GLU A 325 10.63 4.38 -19.78
C GLU A 325 10.46 4.31 -18.27
N LYS A 326 9.92 5.37 -17.65
CA LYS A 326 9.66 5.39 -16.21
C LYS A 326 8.64 4.34 -15.79
N GLN A 327 7.61 4.11 -16.61
CA GLN A 327 6.60 3.09 -16.34
C GLN A 327 7.23 1.70 -16.31
N ASP A 328 8.10 1.38 -17.28
CA ASP A 328 8.82 0.11 -17.32
C ASP A 328 9.74 -0.07 -16.12
N GLU A 329 10.51 0.95 -15.75
CA GLU A 329 11.37 0.91 -14.58
C GLU A 329 10.58 0.72 -13.27
N LEU A 330 9.50 1.49 -13.09
CA LEU A 330 8.62 1.38 -11.93
C LEU A 330 7.98 -0.01 -11.84
N TYR A 331 7.51 -0.55 -12.96
CA TYR A 331 6.94 -1.88 -13.03
C TYR A 331 7.99 -2.97 -12.72
N ALA A 332 9.21 -2.84 -13.23
CA ALA A 332 10.29 -3.76 -12.90
C ALA A 332 10.61 -3.77 -11.39
N ARG A 333 10.70 -2.59 -10.76
CA ARG A 333 10.99 -2.46 -9.32
C ARG A 333 9.89 -3.02 -8.42
N ILE A 334 8.60 -2.86 -8.78
CA ILE A 334 7.53 -3.45 -7.97
C ILE A 334 7.50 -4.97 -8.08
N MET A 335 7.78 -5.51 -9.27
CA MET A 335 7.86 -6.95 -9.47
C MET A 335 9.07 -7.54 -8.73
N ASP A 336 10.19 -6.83 -8.67
CA ASP A 336 11.32 -7.21 -7.83
C ASP A 336 10.98 -7.23 -6.34
N ALA A 337 10.36 -6.15 -5.83
CA ALA A 337 9.90 -6.10 -4.45
C ALA A 337 8.88 -7.22 -4.15
N LYS A 338 7.99 -7.55 -5.08
CA LYS A 338 7.00 -8.63 -4.90
C LYS A 338 7.64 -10.01 -4.72
N ARG A 339 8.79 -10.27 -5.36
CA ARG A 339 9.55 -11.53 -5.18
C ARG A 339 10.06 -11.69 -3.75
N ALA A 340 10.39 -10.60 -3.05
CA ALA A 340 10.77 -10.63 -1.65
C ALA A 340 9.60 -10.97 -0.70
N TYR A 341 8.35 -10.76 -1.14
CA TYR A 341 7.12 -11.00 -0.35
C TYR A 341 6.31 -12.20 -0.85
N ASP A 342 6.95 -13.26 -1.35
CA ASP A 342 6.21 -14.34 -2.02
C ASP A 342 5.53 -15.35 -1.09
N THR A 343 5.89 -15.33 0.20
CA THR A 343 5.36 -16.29 1.16
C THR A 343 4.10 -15.76 1.86
N GLU A 344 3.03 -16.54 1.79
CA GLU A 344 1.81 -16.29 2.56
C GLU A 344 2.07 -16.57 4.05
N PRO A 345 1.71 -15.65 4.97
CA PRO A 345 2.16 -15.73 6.36
C PRO A 345 1.60 -16.94 7.14
N TRP A 346 0.37 -17.35 6.89
CA TRP A 346 -0.25 -18.45 7.65
C TRP A 346 0.28 -19.82 7.26
N HIS A 347 0.69 -20.03 6.01
CA HIS A 347 1.36 -21.25 5.59
C HIS A 347 2.61 -21.51 6.44
N GLU A 348 3.42 -20.48 6.69
CA GLU A 348 4.61 -20.61 7.54
C GLU A 348 4.26 -20.84 9.01
N VAL A 349 3.27 -20.13 9.55
CA VAL A 349 2.83 -20.27 10.95
C VAL A 349 2.21 -21.66 11.20
N VAL A 350 1.46 -22.17 10.24
CA VAL A 350 0.84 -23.51 10.31
C VAL A 350 1.89 -24.61 10.19
N LEU A 351 3.06 -24.38 9.59
CA LEU A 351 4.10 -25.42 9.46
C LEU A 351 5.22 -25.30 10.51
N ASN A 352 5.47 -24.10 11.05
CA ASN A 352 6.58 -23.84 11.96
C ASN A 352 6.11 -23.56 13.40
N LYS A 353 6.50 -24.41 14.36
CA LYS A 353 6.13 -24.28 15.77
C LYS A 353 6.68 -23.00 16.43
N GLU A 354 7.91 -22.59 16.13
CA GLU A 354 8.50 -21.36 16.69
C GLU A 354 7.70 -20.12 16.30
N LYS A 355 7.21 -20.09 15.04
CA LYS A 355 6.35 -19.01 14.56
C LYS A 355 4.98 -18.99 15.24
N ARG A 356 4.56 -20.07 15.93
CA ARG A 356 3.29 -20.12 16.69
C ARG A 356 3.39 -19.53 18.09
N HIS A 357 4.59 -19.42 18.67
CA HIS A 357 4.80 -18.97 20.04
C HIS A 357 4.11 -17.61 20.33
N ILE A 358 4.07 -16.70 19.35
CA ILE A 358 3.43 -15.38 19.52
C ILE A 358 1.90 -15.46 19.72
N PHE A 359 1.27 -16.56 19.32
CA PHE A 359 -0.16 -16.82 19.45
C PHE A 359 -0.51 -17.55 20.74
N GLU A 360 0.48 -18.15 21.40
CA GLU A 360 0.27 -18.83 22.68
C GLU A 360 -0.10 -17.81 23.76
N VAL A 361 -0.85 -18.29 24.74
CA VAL A 361 -1.23 -17.55 25.93
C VAL A 361 -0.61 -18.29 27.11
N GLU A 362 0.31 -17.65 27.81
CA GLU A 362 0.82 -18.16 29.09
C GLU A 362 -0.36 -18.17 30.07
N LYS A 363 -0.78 -19.37 30.47
CA LYS A 363 -1.75 -19.53 31.55
C LYS A 363 -1.00 -19.29 32.85
N VAL A 364 -1.20 -18.10 33.43
CA VAL A 364 -0.74 -17.75 34.77
C VAL A 364 -1.63 -18.43 35.80
#